data_AF-A0A1X6PH26-F1
#
_entry.id   AF-A0A1X6PH26-F1
#
_cell.length_a   1.000
_cell.length_b   1.000
_cell.length_c   1.000
_cell.angle_alpha   90.00
_cell.angle_beta   90.00
_cell.angle_gamma   90.00
#
_symmetry.space_group_name_H-M   'P 1'
#
loop_
_entity.id
_entity.type
_entity.pdbx_description
1 polymer ?
#
loop_
_entity_poly.entity_id
_entity_poly.type
_entity_poly.pdbx_seq_one_letter_code
_entity_poly.pdbx_strand_id
1 'polypeptide(L)'
;MLAAAISELRADAARCADMPGGAMPSGVELVWLADGLVSPALAADVVGMAAALEARSPPDWHPGSDGRVRDLLHPSLYCYVATVSRRRPTAAMRADVSWGDFLTSGAVEPPSAPSSPSSRPYTMYRCKALSETHLWLASSFGVDPDTAVVETLSHYINGLHPVDEAPAYGVIERLLAAMLPLFEAVLTDTQRGLPHRYPVTPWSFPETPDEPEPVYSDFEEEDAGDDRFETALEAWRRRRIANLLPALLDEQAATAPPPHPPRIRLAGRRLRAIIKVARIELTPDRPTYPGGTWHMEGVPAEAIAATGIYYYEIDNIEGSRLAFRTAVDNPEYEQGDDTSVRVLYGLVDGASLNQPLGSVATDTAGRMLAFPNMLHRVSPFRLADPTRPGRRSIVAIFLVDPTLAADSAAVTADTVPPHQAEWLAAELASTLPAGGNHIGALPTELLDGIVAATEDWMSPVDARRHREALMAMRSARAVTDNEELFEAEFSLCEH
;
A
#
# COMPACT_ATOMS: atom_id res chain seq x y z
N MET A 1 -32.42 7.56 -4.96
CA MET A 1 -31.00 7.21 -5.31
C MET A 1 -30.24 8.24 -6.16
N LEU A 2 -30.59 8.50 -7.43
CA LEU A 2 -29.81 9.38 -8.32
C LEU A 2 -29.60 10.80 -7.75
N ALA A 3 -30.62 11.35 -7.07
CA ALA A 3 -30.52 12.66 -6.43
C ALA A 3 -29.49 12.69 -5.29
N ALA A 4 -29.40 11.64 -4.46
CA ALA A 4 -28.39 11.52 -3.42
C ALA A 4 -26.98 11.39 -4.01
N ALA A 5 -26.80 10.55 -5.02
CA ALA A 5 -25.52 10.42 -5.73
C ALA A 5 -25.08 11.77 -6.33
N ILE A 6 -26.00 12.53 -6.94
CA ILE A 6 -25.70 13.88 -7.46
C ILE A 6 -25.34 14.84 -6.32
N SER A 7 -26.00 14.74 -5.16
CA SER A 7 -25.73 15.58 -4.00
C SER A 7 -24.34 15.31 -3.40
N GLU A 8 -23.98 14.04 -3.26
CA GLU A 8 -22.65 13.57 -2.84
C GLU A 8 -21.57 14.06 -3.82
N LEU A 9 -21.77 13.86 -5.12
CA LEU A 9 -20.84 14.35 -6.15
C LEU A 9 -20.65 15.87 -6.11
N ARG A 10 -21.69 16.64 -5.80
CA ARG A 10 -21.60 18.09 -5.61
C ARG A 10 -20.83 18.46 -4.35
N ALA A 11 -21.04 17.74 -3.25
CA ALA A 11 -20.28 17.94 -2.01
C ALA A 11 -18.79 17.63 -2.22
N ASP A 12 -18.50 16.55 -2.92
CA ASP A 12 -17.14 16.18 -3.32
C ASP A 12 -16.51 17.24 -4.23
N ALA A 13 -17.23 17.71 -5.25
CA ALA A 13 -16.75 18.76 -6.13
C ALA A 13 -16.45 20.06 -5.37
N ALA A 14 -17.30 20.44 -4.40
CA ALA A 14 -17.06 21.60 -3.55
C ALA A 14 -15.81 21.42 -2.66
N ARG A 15 -15.61 20.23 -2.10
CA ARG A 15 -14.40 19.88 -1.32
C ARG A 15 -13.12 19.95 -2.16
N CYS A 16 -13.21 19.61 -3.45
CA CYS A 16 -12.06 19.61 -4.36
C CYS A 16 -11.73 21.00 -4.93
N ALA A 17 -12.63 21.97 -4.85
CA ALA A 17 -12.47 23.28 -5.50
C ALA A 17 -11.19 24.01 -5.06
N ASP A 18 -10.77 23.82 -3.81
CA ASP A 18 -9.58 24.46 -3.23
C ASP A 18 -8.37 23.50 -3.11
N MET A 19 -8.45 22.30 -3.70
CA MET A 19 -7.38 21.32 -3.63
C MET A 19 -6.26 21.63 -4.64
N PRO A 20 -4.99 21.66 -4.21
CA PRO A 20 -3.86 21.90 -5.11
C PRO A 20 -3.81 20.92 -6.28
N GLY A 21 -3.39 21.41 -7.45
CA GLY A 21 -3.12 20.58 -8.64
C GLY A 21 -4.30 19.80 -9.20
N GLY A 22 -5.54 20.16 -8.83
CA GLY A 22 -6.75 19.47 -9.28
C GLY A 22 -6.95 18.09 -8.64
N ALA A 23 -6.41 17.88 -7.44
CA ALA A 23 -6.64 16.64 -6.71
C ALA A 23 -8.13 16.39 -6.48
N MET A 24 -8.59 15.19 -6.85
CA MET A 24 -10.00 14.81 -6.82
C MET A 24 -10.18 13.31 -6.51
N PRO A 25 -11.36 12.90 -6.00
CA PRO A 25 -11.74 11.50 -5.91
C PRO A 25 -11.68 10.82 -7.28
N SER A 26 -11.19 9.59 -7.29
CA SER A 26 -11.04 8.79 -8.52
C SER A 26 -12.33 8.11 -8.98
N GLY A 27 -13.38 8.13 -8.15
CA GLY A 27 -14.57 7.29 -8.30
C GLY A 27 -14.45 5.90 -7.65
N VAL A 28 -13.25 5.54 -7.16
CA VAL A 28 -13.05 4.43 -6.22
C VAL A 28 -12.98 5.02 -4.80
N GLU A 29 -13.69 4.39 -3.88
CA GLU A 29 -13.79 4.82 -2.47
C GLU A 29 -12.41 5.00 -1.83
N LEU A 30 -12.19 6.12 -1.13
CA LEU A 30 -10.92 6.53 -0.50
C LEU A 30 -9.71 6.71 -1.44
N VAL A 31 -9.87 6.58 -2.77
CA VAL A 31 -8.77 6.73 -3.73
C VAL A 31 -8.84 8.10 -4.38
N TRP A 32 -7.77 8.87 -4.21
CA TRP A 32 -7.60 10.20 -4.78
C TRP A 32 -6.58 10.20 -5.92
N LEU A 33 -6.77 11.06 -6.92
CA LEU A 33 -5.83 11.23 -8.01
C LEU A 33 -5.67 12.69 -8.42
N ALA A 34 -4.58 12.98 -9.12
CA ALA A 34 -4.35 14.24 -9.82
C ALA A 34 -3.41 14.03 -11.01
N ASP A 35 -3.68 14.69 -12.13
CA ASP A 35 -2.84 14.61 -13.33
C ASP A 35 -1.88 15.82 -13.46
N GLY A 36 -2.02 16.83 -12.60
CA GLY A 36 -1.30 18.11 -12.71
C GLY A 36 -0.46 18.51 -11.49
N LEU A 37 -0.25 17.63 -10.51
CA LEU A 37 0.52 17.95 -9.29
C LEU A 37 2.02 18.07 -9.54
N VAL A 38 2.55 17.37 -10.54
CA VAL A 38 3.98 17.36 -10.85
C VAL A 38 4.26 18.31 -12.00
N SER A 39 5.10 19.32 -11.75
CA SER A 39 5.50 20.27 -12.79
C SER A 39 6.34 19.58 -13.89
N PRO A 40 6.36 20.10 -15.13
CA PRO A 40 7.18 19.53 -16.20
C PRO A 40 8.68 19.43 -15.84
N ALA A 41 9.20 20.40 -15.08
CA ALA A 41 10.58 20.38 -14.60
C ALA A 41 10.82 19.23 -13.61
N LEU A 42 9.94 19.05 -12.62
CA LEU A 42 10.04 17.94 -11.68
C LEU A 42 9.86 16.58 -12.37
N ALA A 43 8.96 16.47 -13.35
CA ALA A 43 8.79 15.25 -14.15
C ALA A 43 10.08 14.87 -14.89
N ALA A 44 10.76 15.86 -15.50
CA ALA A 44 12.04 15.64 -16.14
C ALA A 44 13.13 15.21 -15.14
N ASP A 45 13.16 15.81 -13.96
CA ASP A 45 14.09 15.42 -12.89
C ASP A 45 13.84 13.99 -12.39
N VAL A 46 12.57 13.56 -12.28
CA VAL A 46 12.21 12.17 -11.92
C VAL A 46 12.69 11.19 -12.98
N VAL A 47 12.55 11.52 -14.27
CA VAL A 47 13.09 10.69 -15.38
C VAL A 47 14.63 10.63 -15.29
N GLY A 48 15.30 11.75 -15.01
CA GLY A 48 16.74 11.80 -14.83
C GLY A 48 17.22 10.96 -13.65
N MET A 49 16.54 11.06 -12.51
CA MET A 49 16.79 10.22 -11.34
C MET A 49 16.62 8.74 -11.68
N ALA A 50 15.51 8.37 -12.34
CA ALA A 50 15.27 6.99 -12.74
C ALA A 50 16.34 6.46 -13.70
N ALA A 51 16.79 7.26 -14.68
CA ALA A 51 17.86 6.88 -15.60
C ALA A 51 19.21 6.67 -14.87
N ALA A 52 19.52 7.49 -13.87
CA ALA A 52 20.72 7.31 -13.05
C ALA A 52 20.66 6.00 -12.22
N LEU A 53 19.51 5.71 -11.62
CA LEU A 53 19.29 4.44 -10.91
C LEU A 53 19.33 3.24 -11.85
N GLU A 54 18.82 3.40 -13.07
CA GLU A 54 18.82 2.36 -14.10
C GLU A 54 20.23 2.02 -14.60
N ALA A 55 21.15 2.99 -14.60
CA ALA A 55 22.53 2.79 -14.99
C ALA A 55 23.35 1.97 -13.97
N ARG A 56 22.80 1.68 -12.79
CA ARG A 56 23.42 0.78 -11.81
C ARG A 56 23.61 -0.61 -12.40
N SER A 57 24.74 -1.23 -12.08
CA SER A 57 25.13 -2.55 -12.57
C SER A 57 25.40 -3.52 -11.41
N PRO A 58 24.99 -4.79 -11.52
CA PRO A 58 24.17 -5.36 -12.58
C PRO A 58 22.70 -4.86 -12.52
N PRO A 59 21.93 -4.95 -13.61
CA PRO A 59 20.49 -4.68 -13.57
C PRO A 59 19.79 -5.56 -12.54
N ASP A 60 18.91 -4.95 -11.75
CA ASP A 60 18.14 -5.66 -10.72
C ASP A 60 16.72 -5.97 -11.21
N TRP A 61 16.43 -7.26 -11.35
CA TRP A 61 15.14 -7.76 -11.81
C TRP A 61 14.33 -8.29 -10.63
N HIS A 62 13.06 -7.93 -10.60
CA HIS A 62 12.16 -8.37 -9.55
C HIS A 62 12.01 -9.90 -9.56
N PRO A 63 12.25 -10.59 -8.43
CA PRO A 63 12.08 -12.03 -8.33
C PRO A 63 10.70 -12.50 -8.80
N GLY A 64 10.66 -13.56 -9.61
CA GLY A 64 9.41 -14.14 -10.12
C GLY A 64 8.71 -13.34 -11.22
N SER A 65 9.28 -12.24 -11.72
CA SER A 65 8.66 -11.41 -12.76
C SER A 65 8.91 -11.86 -14.20
N ASP A 66 9.69 -12.94 -14.39
CA ASP A 66 10.13 -13.43 -15.70
C ASP A 66 10.75 -12.30 -16.56
N GLY A 67 11.59 -11.47 -15.89
CA GLY A 67 12.34 -10.37 -16.48
C GLY A 67 11.49 -9.23 -17.04
N ARG A 68 10.28 -9.02 -16.52
CA ARG A 68 9.39 -7.91 -16.94
C ARG A 68 9.38 -6.74 -15.96
N VAL A 69 9.70 -6.97 -14.69
CA VAL A 69 9.68 -5.91 -13.67
C VAL A 69 11.11 -5.64 -13.23
N ARG A 70 11.55 -4.40 -13.44
CA ARG A 70 12.87 -3.91 -13.07
C ARG A 70 12.76 -3.06 -11.82
N ASP A 71 13.54 -3.42 -10.82
CA ASP A 71 13.62 -2.75 -9.53
C ASP A 71 14.75 -1.72 -9.59
N LEU A 72 14.42 -0.43 -9.75
CA LEU A 72 15.44 0.64 -9.76
C LEU A 72 15.82 1.03 -8.32
N LEU A 73 14.84 1.01 -7.42
CA LEU A 73 14.98 1.15 -5.98
C LEU A 73 13.88 0.30 -5.33
N HIS A 74 14.25 -0.78 -4.65
CA HIS A 74 13.28 -1.65 -3.98
C HIS A 74 13.52 -1.70 -2.47
N PRO A 75 12.49 -1.45 -1.63
CA PRO A 75 12.67 -1.34 -0.18
C PRO A 75 13.04 -2.66 0.51
N SER A 76 12.92 -3.79 -0.20
CA SER A 76 13.35 -5.11 0.29
C SER A 76 14.85 -5.37 0.11
N LEU A 77 15.54 -4.62 -0.76
CA LEU A 77 16.99 -4.72 -0.87
C LEU A 77 17.62 -3.94 0.30
N TYR A 78 18.55 -4.56 1.01
CA TYR A 78 19.13 -4.03 2.26
C TYR A 78 18.07 -3.68 3.33
N CYS A 79 17.00 -4.46 3.40
CA CYS A 79 16.02 -4.33 4.48
C CYS A 79 16.64 -4.64 5.85
N TYR A 80 15.96 -4.26 6.92
CA TYR A 80 16.29 -4.74 8.26
C TYR A 80 16.14 -6.27 8.33
N VAL A 81 17.06 -6.91 9.05
CA VAL A 81 17.10 -8.34 9.35
C VAL A 81 17.51 -8.47 10.82
N ALA A 82 16.61 -8.96 11.68
CA ALA A 82 16.79 -8.90 13.13
C ALA A 82 18.12 -9.48 13.64
N THR A 83 18.61 -10.55 13.02
CA THR A 83 19.83 -11.27 13.42
C THR A 83 21.12 -10.77 12.77
N VAL A 84 21.04 -9.78 11.89
CA VAL A 84 22.19 -9.29 11.09
C VAL A 84 22.33 -7.77 11.19
N SER A 85 21.21 -7.07 11.23
CA SER A 85 21.16 -5.62 11.22
C SER A 85 21.59 -5.01 12.54
N ARG A 86 22.47 -4.02 12.48
CA ARG A 86 22.80 -3.20 13.63
C ARG A 86 21.66 -2.23 13.90
N ARG A 87 21.32 -2.06 15.17
CA ARG A 87 20.28 -1.14 15.59
C ARG A 87 20.75 -0.28 16.75
N ARG A 88 20.40 1.00 16.68
CA ARG A 88 20.55 1.98 17.75
C ARG A 88 19.30 1.92 18.66
N PRO A 89 19.46 2.08 19.98
CA PRO A 89 18.33 2.19 20.91
C PRO A 89 17.44 3.42 20.64
N THR A 90 18.04 4.49 20.11
CA THR A 90 17.35 5.75 19.80
C THR A 90 17.65 6.18 18.37
N ALA A 91 16.65 6.78 17.73
CA ALA A 91 16.79 7.40 16.42
C ALA A 91 17.87 8.50 16.46
N ALA A 92 18.66 8.61 15.39
CA ALA A 92 19.62 9.68 15.21
C ALA A 92 19.50 10.24 13.79
N MET A 93 19.26 11.55 13.70
CA MET A 93 19.11 12.25 12.42
C MET A 93 20.42 12.93 12.01
N ARG A 94 20.46 13.42 10.77
CA ARG A 94 21.63 14.12 10.20
C ARG A 94 22.16 15.27 11.05
N ALA A 95 21.28 15.95 11.76
CA ALA A 95 21.64 17.08 12.62
C ALA A 95 22.22 16.63 13.98
N ASP A 96 21.98 15.38 14.40
CA ASP A 96 22.30 14.90 15.75
C ASP A 96 23.69 14.24 15.81
N VAL A 97 24.12 13.60 14.72
CA VAL A 97 25.34 12.79 14.67
C VAL A 97 26.01 12.89 13.29
N SER A 98 27.33 12.70 13.23
CA SER A 98 28.05 12.67 11.95
C SER A 98 27.71 11.41 11.15
N TRP A 99 27.92 11.44 9.83
CA TRP A 99 27.70 10.25 8.99
C TRP A 99 28.58 9.06 9.40
N GLY A 100 29.89 9.28 9.61
CA GLY A 100 30.81 8.23 10.02
C GLY A 100 30.41 7.61 11.37
N ASP A 101 30.07 8.44 12.36
CA ASP A 101 29.62 7.97 13.67
C ASP A 101 28.28 7.21 13.57
N PHE A 102 27.37 7.64 12.70
CA PHE A 102 26.11 6.95 12.47
C PHE A 102 26.33 5.59 11.79
N LEU A 103 27.10 5.55 10.71
CA LEU A 103 27.38 4.38 9.89
C LEU A 103 27.95 3.21 10.71
N THR A 104 28.83 3.49 11.67
CA THR A 104 29.49 2.48 12.51
C THR A 104 28.82 2.27 13.87
N SER A 105 27.60 2.75 14.06
CA SER A 105 26.89 2.66 15.35
C SER A 105 25.93 1.48 15.46
N GLY A 106 25.31 1.36 16.64
CA GLY A 106 24.34 0.32 16.95
C GLY A 106 25.02 -1.02 17.25
N ALA A 107 24.19 -2.02 17.53
CA ALA A 107 24.62 -3.39 17.72
C ALA A 107 23.58 -4.33 17.12
N VAL A 108 23.98 -5.53 16.73
CA VAL A 108 23.03 -6.58 16.37
C VAL A 108 22.31 -7.01 17.65
N GLU A 109 20.99 -6.93 17.65
CA GLU A 109 20.20 -7.36 18.80
C GLU A 109 20.23 -8.90 18.88
N PRO A 110 20.39 -9.49 20.08
CA PRO A 110 20.28 -10.92 20.24
C PRO A 110 18.85 -11.37 19.87
N PRO A 111 18.70 -12.56 19.25
CA PRO A 111 17.37 -13.06 18.90
C PRO A 111 16.48 -13.09 20.14
N SER A 112 15.32 -12.45 20.04
CA SER A 112 14.33 -12.46 21.11
C SER A 112 13.88 -13.89 21.37
N ALA A 113 13.77 -14.30 22.64
CA ALA A 113 13.19 -15.60 22.97
C ALA A 113 11.77 -15.69 22.37
N PRO A 114 11.37 -16.83 21.77
CA PRO A 114 10.05 -16.96 21.19
C PRO A 114 9.00 -16.68 22.27
N SER A 115 8.18 -15.65 22.05
CA SER A 115 7.09 -15.35 22.97
C SER A 115 6.14 -16.55 23.04
N SER A 116 5.69 -16.93 24.23
CA SER A 116 4.66 -17.97 24.40
C SER A 116 3.48 -17.71 23.45
N PRO A 117 2.92 -18.75 22.81
CA PRO A 117 1.79 -18.59 21.92
C PRO A 117 0.65 -17.93 22.69
N SER A 118 0.33 -16.67 22.33
CA SER A 118 -0.84 -15.99 22.87
C SER A 118 -2.10 -16.65 22.34
N SER A 119 -3.18 -16.67 23.12
CA SER A 119 -4.53 -17.12 22.74
C SER A 119 -5.21 -16.26 21.67
N ARG A 120 -4.44 -15.57 20.82
CA ARG A 120 -4.92 -14.70 19.75
C ARG A 120 -5.19 -15.55 18.49
N PRO A 121 -6.11 -15.14 17.60
CA PRO A 121 -6.41 -15.86 16.37
C PRO A 121 -5.13 -16.18 15.56
N TYR A 122 -5.11 -17.35 14.90
CA TYR A 122 -3.94 -17.90 14.18
C TYR A 122 -3.34 -16.91 13.16
N THR A 123 -4.16 -16.06 12.55
CA THR A 123 -3.79 -14.99 11.62
C THR A 123 -2.95 -13.87 12.26
N MET A 124 -3.25 -13.46 13.50
CA MET A 124 -2.41 -12.48 14.22
C MET A 124 -1.02 -13.02 14.57
N TYR A 125 -0.86 -14.35 14.70
CA TYR A 125 0.42 -14.97 15.03
C TYR A 125 1.42 -14.89 13.87
N ARG A 126 0.98 -15.04 12.61
CA ARG A 126 1.86 -14.89 11.42
C ARG A 126 2.22 -13.45 11.12
N CYS A 127 1.28 -12.51 11.31
CA CYS A 127 1.57 -11.06 11.25
C CYS A 127 2.70 -10.65 12.20
N LYS A 128 2.79 -11.32 13.36
CA LYS A 128 3.84 -11.09 14.37
C LYS A 128 5.20 -11.63 13.92
N ALA A 129 5.30 -12.87 13.42
CA ALA A 129 6.58 -13.47 13.03
C ALA A 129 7.31 -12.72 11.89
N LEU A 130 6.58 -12.20 10.90
CA LEU A 130 7.15 -11.39 9.83
C LEU A 130 7.62 -10.01 10.34
N SER A 131 6.81 -9.41 11.21
CA SER A 131 7.12 -8.13 11.86
C SER A 131 8.35 -8.19 12.76
N GLU A 132 8.81 -9.40 13.13
CA GLU A 132 9.94 -9.63 14.05
C GLU A 132 11.24 -10.02 13.33
N THR A 133 11.22 -10.30 12.02
CA THR A 133 12.43 -10.79 11.32
C THR A 133 12.95 -9.85 10.24
N HIS A 134 12.07 -9.34 9.36
CA HIS A 134 12.48 -8.54 8.21
C HIS A 134 11.55 -7.33 8.01
N LEU A 135 12.12 -6.13 7.96
CA LEU A 135 11.35 -4.89 7.85
C LEU A 135 11.96 -3.94 6.82
N TRP A 136 11.09 -3.28 6.05
CA TRP A 136 11.46 -2.12 5.24
C TRP A 136 11.81 -0.94 6.15
N LEU A 137 12.80 -0.18 5.73
CA LEU A 137 13.34 0.96 6.48
C LEU A 137 12.74 2.25 5.93
N ALA A 138 11.86 2.87 6.70
CA ALA A 138 11.34 4.20 6.39
C ALA A 138 12.36 5.28 6.74
N SER A 139 12.46 6.29 5.89
CA SER A 139 13.26 7.50 6.15
C SER A 139 12.36 8.63 6.65
N SER A 140 12.89 9.44 7.55
CA SER A 140 12.26 10.60 8.13
C SER A 140 12.44 11.85 7.26
N PHE A 141 11.35 12.59 7.11
CA PHE A 141 11.27 13.85 6.37
C PHE A 141 10.63 14.93 7.25
N GLY A 142 11.15 16.16 7.17
CA GLY A 142 10.53 17.34 7.78
C GLY A 142 9.67 18.03 6.74
N VAL A 143 8.51 18.53 7.15
CA VAL A 143 7.67 19.38 6.31
C VAL A 143 7.60 20.77 6.92
N ASP A 144 8.05 21.77 6.18
CA ASP A 144 7.99 23.16 6.61
C ASP A 144 6.53 23.59 6.85
N PRO A 145 6.20 24.26 7.96
CA PRO A 145 4.83 24.60 8.32
C PRO A 145 4.18 25.63 7.40
N ASP A 146 4.96 26.51 6.77
CA ASP A 146 4.44 27.64 6.00
C ASP A 146 4.49 27.39 4.50
N THR A 147 5.57 26.78 4.02
CA THR A 147 5.86 26.56 2.60
C THR A 147 5.53 25.15 2.12
N ALA A 148 5.33 24.20 3.04
CA ALA A 148 5.19 22.77 2.77
C ALA A 148 6.39 22.16 2.00
N VAL A 149 7.55 22.85 2.01
CA VAL A 149 8.81 22.29 1.52
C VAL A 149 9.16 21.07 2.37
N VAL A 150 9.62 20.01 1.71
CA VAL A 150 9.99 18.76 2.35
C VAL A 150 11.51 18.64 2.34
N GLU A 151 12.10 18.23 3.46
CA GLU A 151 13.53 18.00 3.60
C GLU A 151 13.80 16.64 4.24
N THR A 152 14.78 15.90 3.73
CA THR A 152 15.19 14.62 4.31
C THR A 152 15.95 14.84 5.61
N LEU A 153 15.44 14.29 6.70
CA LEU A 153 16.06 14.37 8.02
C LEU A 153 16.95 13.15 8.31
N SER A 154 16.59 11.98 7.78
CA SER A 154 17.40 10.77 7.89
C SER A 154 18.74 10.91 7.19
N HIS A 155 19.75 10.19 7.69
CA HIS A 155 21.05 10.10 7.04
C HIS A 155 20.98 9.52 5.64
N TYR A 156 20.06 8.58 5.40
CA TYR A 156 19.92 7.94 4.11
C TYR A 156 18.46 7.55 3.81
N ILE A 157 18.18 7.32 2.53
CA ILE A 157 17.02 6.60 2.03
C ILE A 157 17.48 5.20 1.67
N ASN A 158 16.77 4.16 2.10
CA ASN A 158 17.21 2.79 1.88
C ASN A 158 17.48 2.52 0.39
N GLY A 159 18.72 2.12 0.07
CA GLY A 159 19.18 1.90 -1.31
C GLY A 159 19.69 3.15 -2.06
N LEU A 160 19.80 4.31 -1.39
CA LEU A 160 20.38 5.55 -1.92
C LEU A 160 21.49 6.06 -0.97
N HIS A 161 22.73 6.07 -1.44
CA HIS A 161 23.88 6.65 -0.76
C HIS A 161 23.74 8.18 -0.69
N PRO A 162 23.91 8.81 0.50
CA PRO A 162 23.62 10.23 0.67
C PRO A 162 24.59 11.18 -0.03
N VAL A 163 25.76 10.71 -0.45
CA VAL A 163 26.76 11.51 -1.17
C VAL A 163 26.68 11.25 -2.68
N ASP A 164 26.79 9.99 -3.10
CA ASP A 164 26.89 9.65 -4.53
C ASP A 164 25.56 9.89 -5.26
N GLU A 165 24.44 9.75 -4.55
CA GLU A 165 23.10 9.93 -5.09
C GLU A 165 22.38 11.13 -4.47
N ALA A 166 23.14 12.12 -3.96
CA ALA A 166 22.60 13.36 -3.41
C ALA A 166 21.53 14.04 -4.30
N PRO A 167 21.66 14.06 -5.65
CA PRO A 167 20.59 14.62 -6.50
C PRO A 167 19.23 13.92 -6.37
N ALA A 168 19.21 12.60 -6.11
CA ALA A 168 17.98 11.83 -5.98
C ALA A 168 17.15 12.25 -4.75
N TYR A 169 17.81 12.63 -3.65
CA TYR A 169 17.15 13.11 -2.43
C TYR A 169 16.29 14.35 -2.72
N GLY A 170 16.85 15.34 -3.41
CA GLY A 170 16.13 16.56 -3.77
C GLY A 170 14.92 16.29 -4.68
N VAL A 171 15.01 15.28 -5.56
CA VAL A 171 13.87 14.88 -6.41
C VAL A 171 12.77 14.22 -5.58
N ILE A 172 13.14 13.32 -4.66
CA ILE A 172 12.20 12.63 -3.77
C ILE A 172 11.51 13.63 -2.83
N GLU A 173 12.24 14.58 -2.27
CA GLU A 173 11.72 15.66 -1.44
C GLU A 173 10.63 16.47 -2.18
N ARG A 174 10.95 16.96 -3.39
CA ARG A 174 9.98 17.69 -4.21
C ARG A 174 8.78 16.84 -4.61
N LEU A 175 8.99 15.54 -4.88
CA LEU A 175 7.91 14.63 -5.24
C LEU A 175 7.00 14.33 -4.05
N LEU A 176 7.56 14.12 -2.85
CA LEU A 176 6.80 13.96 -1.61
C LEU A 176 6.01 15.23 -1.29
N ALA A 177 6.62 16.42 -1.45
CA ALA A 177 5.92 17.70 -1.30
C ALA A 177 4.71 17.80 -2.24
N ALA A 178 4.86 17.41 -3.52
CA ALA A 178 3.78 17.37 -4.49
C ALA A 178 2.67 16.36 -4.12
N MET A 179 3.00 15.26 -3.44
CA MET A 179 2.06 14.22 -3.01
C MET A 179 1.27 14.59 -1.74
N LEU A 180 1.75 15.55 -0.93
CA LEU A 180 1.12 15.91 0.35
C LEU A 180 -0.38 16.16 0.27
N PRO A 181 -0.93 16.91 -0.72
CA PRO A 181 -2.37 17.14 -0.81
C PRO A 181 -3.18 15.85 -0.96
N LEU A 182 -2.67 14.87 -1.70
CA LEU A 182 -3.34 13.58 -1.87
C LEU A 182 -3.29 12.76 -0.58
N PHE A 183 -2.15 12.74 0.12
CA PHE A 183 -2.06 12.08 1.42
C PHE A 183 -2.96 12.73 2.48
N GLU A 184 -3.00 14.06 2.54
CA GLU A 184 -3.91 14.79 3.44
C GLU A 184 -5.37 14.42 3.16
N ALA A 185 -5.76 14.33 1.88
CA ALA A 185 -7.11 13.96 1.48
C ALA A 185 -7.46 12.53 1.87
N VAL A 186 -6.57 11.58 1.58
CA VAL A 186 -6.70 10.17 1.97
C VAL A 186 -6.84 10.03 3.49
N LEU A 187 -5.90 10.60 4.25
CA LEU A 187 -5.93 10.52 5.71
C LEU A 187 -7.20 11.17 6.28
N THR A 188 -7.61 12.31 5.75
CA THR A 188 -8.87 12.98 6.16
C THR A 188 -10.07 12.07 5.91
N ASP A 189 -10.18 11.46 4.72
CA ASP A 189 -11.32 10.61 4.39
C ASP A 189 -11.33 9.31 5.21
N THR A 190 -10.16 8.74 5.54
CA THR A 190 -10.09 7.56 6.41
C THR A 190 -10.63 7.79 7.83
N GLN A 191 -10.72 9.04 8.30
CA GLN A 191 -11.33 9.34 9.60
C GLN A 191 -12.83 9.05 9.63
N ARG A 192 -13.50 8.95 8.48
CA ARG A 192 -14.93 8.59 8.41
C ARG A 192 -15.17 7.10 8.63
N GLY A 193 -14.14 6.26 8.50
CA GLY A 193 -14.32 4.84 8.23
C GLY A 193 -14.97 4.60 6.86
N LEU A 194 -15.28 3.34 6.55
CA LEU A 194 -16.13 2.95 5.43
C LEU A 194 -17.55 2.69 6.00
N PRO A 195 -18.41 3.71 6.13
CA PRO A 195 -19.76 3.49 6.62
C PRO A 195 -20.53 2.60 5.63
N HIS A 196 -21.44 1.76 6.15
CA HIS A 196 -22.46 1.13 5.31
C HIS A 196 -23.19 2.25 4.56
N ARG A 197 -23.02 2.31 3.24
CA ARG A 197 -23.55 3.40 2.40
C ARG A 197 -25.07 3.52 2.53
N TYR A 198 -25.72 2.40 2.81
CA TYR A 198 -27.13 2.30 3.19
C TYR A 198 -27.24 1.28 4.32
N PRO A 199 -27.61 1.67 5.56
CA PRO A 199 -27.79 0.75 6.69
C PRO A 199 -29.12 0.00 6.57
N VAL A 200 -29.42 -0.52 5.39
CA VAL A 200 -30.60 -1.36 5.16
C VAL A 200 -30.17 -2.80 5.44
N THR A 201 -30.83 -3.44 6.40
CA THR A 201 -30.68 -4.86 6.66
C THR A 201 -31.94 -5.60 6.22
N PRO A 202 -31.88 -6.93 5.97
CA PRO A 202 -33.08 -7.75 5.79
C PRO A 202 -34.11 -7.55 6.92
N TRP A 203 -33.63 -7.30 8.15
CA TRP A 203 -34.47 -6.99 9.32
C TRP A 203 -35.16 -5.61 9.29
N SER A 204 -34.69 -4.70 8.43
CA SER A 204 -35.24 -3.34 8.30
C SER A 204 -36.47 -3.28 7.40
N PHE A 205 -36.79 -4.36 6.67
CA PHE A 205 -37.97 -4.37 5.82
C PHE A 205 -39.25 -4.43 6.68
N PRO A 206 -40.17 -3.47 6.57
CA PRO A 206 -41.45 -3.55 7.28
C PRO A 206 -42.24 -4.79 6.86
N GLU A 207 -43.09 -5.27 7.76
CA GLU A 207 -44.12 -6.25 7.39
C GLU A 207 -45.11 -5.60 6.42
N THR A 208 -45.51 -6.33 5.39
CA THR A 208 -46.51 -5.92 4.41
C THR A 208 -47.77 -6.75 4.60
N PRO A 209 -48.82 -6.24 5.29
CA PRO A 209 -50.02 -7.02 5.60
C PRO A 209 -50.75 -7.56 4.37
N ASP A 210 -50.66 -6.85 3.24
CA ASP A 210 -51.29 -7.23 1.97
C ASP A 210 -50.49 -8.30 1.19
N GLU A 211 -49.23 -8.57 1.58
CA GLU A 211 -48.35 -9.58 1.01
C GLU A 211 -47.61 -10.33 2.13
N PRO A 212 -48.30 -11.22 2.88
CA PRO A 212 -47.69 -11.96 3.98
C PRO A 212 -46.64 -12.94 3.49
N GLU A 213 -45.68 -13.24 4.36
CA GLU A 213 -44.69 -14.29 4.13
C GLU A 213 -45.36 -15.66 4.01
N PRO A 214 -44.99 -16.50 3.02
CA PRO A 214 -45.48 -17.87 2.93
C PRO A 214 -45.17 -18.67 4.21
N VAL A 215 -46.13 -19.48 4.67
CA VAL A 215 -45.95 -20.34 5.86
C VAL A 215 -45.90 -21.79 5.41
N TYR A 216 -44.90 -22.55 5.90
CA TYR A 216 -44.67 -23.94 5.47
C TYR A 216 -45.90 -24.84 5.65
N SER A 217 -46.70 -24.63 6.70
CA SER A 217 -47.93 -25.39 6.98
C SER A 217 -48.96 -25.35 5.84
N ASP A 218 -48.93 -24.31 5.00
CA ASP A 218 -49.86 -24.19 3.86
C ASP A 218 -49.50 -25.13 2.71
N PHE A 219 -48.32 -25.77 2.77
CA PHE A 219 -47.76 -26.62 1.71
C PHE A 219 -47.49 -28.07 2.17
N GLU A 220 -47.58 -28.36 3.48
CA GLU A 220 -47.25 -29.67 4.08
C GLU A 220 -48.06 -30.85 3.52
N GLU A 221 -49.30 -30.61 3.08
CA GLU A 221 -50.21 -31.67 2.62
C GLU A 221 -50.08 -31.99 1.11
N GLU A 222 -49.16 -31.34 0.39
CA GLU A 222 -49.01 -31.47 -1.07
C GLU A 222 -47.79 -32.31 -1.49
N ASP A 223 -47.92 -33.07 -2.58
CA ASP A 223 -46.77 -33.69 -3.25
C ASP A 223 -45.78 -32.60 -3.71
N ALA A 224 -44.52 -32.71 -3.28
CA ALA A 224 -43.48 -31.69 -3.45
C ALA A 224 -43.78 -30.36 -2.72
N GLY A 225 -44.43 -30.42 -1.55
CA GLY A 225 -44.68 -29.27 -0.67
C GLY A 225 -43.42 -28.45 -0.37
N ASP A 226 -42.29 -29.10 -0.11
CA ASP A 226 -40.99 -28.46 0.13
C ASP A 226 -40.57 -27.55 -1.04
N ASP A 227 -40.50 -28.10 -2.26
CA ASP A 227 -40.09 -27.35 -3.45
C ASP A 227 -41.03 -26.18 -3.76
N ARG A 228 -42.33 -26.36 -3.50
CA ARG A 228 -43.35 -25.31 -3.71
C ARG A 228 -43.24 -24.20 -2.67
N PHE A 229 -43.02 -24.55 -1.42
CA PHE A 229 -42.79 -23.60 -0.34
C PHE A 229 -41.55 -22.76 -0.64
N GLU A 230 -40.42 -23.39 -0.96
CA GLU A 230 -39.17 -22.69 -1.31
C GLU A 230 -39.35 -21.75 -2.51
N THR A 231 -40.03 -22.21 -3.56
CA THR A 231 -40.34 -21.38 -4.74
C THR A 231 -41.22 -20.18 -4.37
N ALA A 232 -42.24 -20.39 -3.53
CA ALA A 232 -43.14 -19.33 -3.07
C ALA A 232 -42.41 -18.31 -2.19
N LEU A 233 -41.56 -18.78 -1.27
CA LEU A 233 -40.74 -17.97 -0.37
C LEU A 233 -39.73 -17.12 -1.15
N GLU A 234 -39.01 -17.71 -2.11
CA GLU A 234 -38.07 -16.97 -2.95
C GLU A 234 -38.79 -15.91 -3.81
N ALA A 235 -39.93 -16.28 -4.39
CA ALA A 235 -40.72 -15.34 -5.18
C ALA A 235 -41.26 -14.18 -4.32
N TRP A 236 -41.64 -14.45 -3.07
CA TRP A 236 -42.04 -13.43 -2.11
C TRP A 236 -40.87 -12.52 -1.73
N ARG A 237 -39.71 -13.07 -1.36
CA ARG A 237 -38.48 -12.30 -1.04
C ARG A 237 -38.09 -11.34 -2.18
N ARG A 238 -38.08 -11.84 -3.43
CA ARG A 238 -37.80 -11.02 -4.62
C ARG A 238 -38.77 -9.85 -4.78
N ARG A 239 -40.08 -10.08 -4.59
CA ARG A 239 -41.10 -9.01 -4.67
C ARG A 239 -40.95 -8.01 -3.54
N ARG A 240 -40.78 -8.48 -2.30
CA ARG A 240 -40.59 -7.65 -1.11
C ARG A 240 -39.44 -6.68 -1.27
N ILE A 241 -38.27 -7.18 -1.67
CA ILE A 241 -37.09 -6.34 -1.92
C ILE A 241 -37.34 -5.36 -3.06
N ALA A 242 -37.88 -5.81 -4.20
CA ALA A 242 -38.15 -4.95 -5.35
C ALA A 242 -39.11 -3.79 -5.01
N ASN A 243 -40.09 -4.03 -4.15
CA ASN A 243 -41.11 -3.05 -3.76
C ASN A 243 -40.60 -2.07 -2.68
N LEU A 244 -39.87 -2.56 -1.68
CA LEU A 244 -39.50 -1.77 -0.50
C LEU A 244 -38.13 -1.10 -0.63
N LEU A 245 -37.19 -1.70 -1.36
CA LEU A 245 -35.83 -1.18 -1.49
C LEU A 245 -35.79 0.26 -2.04
N PRO A 246 -36.55 0.64 -3.09
CA PRO A 246 -36.54 2.02 -3.58
C PRO A 246 -36.95 3.04 -2.50
N ALA A 247 -37.99 2.74 -1.72
CA ALA A 247 -38.49 3.63 -0.67
C ALA A 247 -37.48 3.75 0.49
N LEU A 248 -36.90 2.64 0.93
CA LEU A 248 -35.86 2.64 1.97
C LEU A 248 -34.62 3.42 1.51
N LEU A 249 -34.20 3.26 0.26
CA LEU A 249 -33.07 4.01 -0.30
C LEU A 249 -33.38 5.50 -0.48
N ASP A 250 -34.63 5.87 -0.76
CA ASP A 250 -35.04 7.26 -0.86
C ASP A 250 -35.18 7.94 0.52
N GLU A 251 -35.66 7.23 1.54
CA GLU A 251 -35.67 7.68 2.93
C GLU A 251 -34.24 7.90 3.45
N GLN A 252 -33.34 6.94 3.19
CA GLN A 252 -31.93 7.08 3.53
C GLN A 252 -31.26 8.21 2.74
N ALA A 253 -31.55 8.35 1.44
CA ALA A 253 -31.07 9.44 0.60
C ALA A 253 -31.53 10.84 1.06
N ALA A 254 -32.65 10.92 1.77
CA ALA A 254 -33.15 12.17 2.35
C ALA A 254 -32.39 12.57 3.64
N THR A 255 -31.63 11.65 4.24
CA THR A 255 -30.72 12.00 5.34
C THR A 255 -29.51 12.78 4.79
N ALA A 256 -29.14 13.86 5.49
CA ALA A 256 -27.96 14.62 5.09
C ALA A 256 -26.70 13.76 5.25
N PRO A 257 -25.77 13.76 4.27
CA PRO A 257 -24.51 13.04 4.42
C PRO A 257 -23.78 13.53 5.69
N PRO A 258 -23.08 12.64 6.41
CA PRO A 258 -22.34 13.03 7.59
C PRO A 258 -21.31 14.12 7.22
N PRO A 259 -21.07 15.09 8.12
CA PRO A 259 -20.12 16.16 7.85
C PRO A 259 -18.73 15.59 7.57
N HIS A 260 -18.00 16.21 6.65
CA HIS A 260 -16.61 15.84 6.42
C HIS A 260 -15.78 16.09 7.70
N PRO A 261 -14.90 15.15 8.09
CA PRO A 261 -14.03 15.33 9.23
C PRO A 261 -13.03 16.46 8.97
N PRO A 262 -12.45 17.03 10.03
CA PRO A 262 -11.50 18.12 9.89
C PRO A 262 -10.29 17.68 9.06
N ARG A 263 -9.89 18.51 8.09
CA ARG A 263 -8.75 18.23 7.21
C ARG A 263 -7.48 17.98 8.02
N ILE A 264 -6.86 16.83 7.81
CA ILE A 264 -5.51 16.54 8.29
C ILE A 264 -4.51 17.37 7.50
N ARG A 265 -3.63 18.07 8.21
CA ARG A 265 -2.51 18.81 7.64
C ARG A 265 -1.20 18.13 7.99
N LEU A 266 -0.36 17.91 6.98
CA LEU A 266 0.97 17.32 7.13
C LEU A 266 2.07 18.38 7.23
N ALA A 267 1.79 19.63 6.85
CA ALA A 267 2.69 20.76 7.09
C ALA A 267 3.04 20.89 8.58
N GLY A 268 4.33 21.16 8.87
CA GLY A 268 4.85 21.25 10.23
C GLY A 268 5.05 19.91 10.94
N ARG A 269 4.83 18.77 10.26
CA ARG A 269 5.05 17.44 10.82
C ARG A 269 6.37 16.83 10.37
N ARG A 270 6.83 15.89 11.18
CA ARG A 270 7.83 14.90 10.75
C ARG A 270 7.08 13.71 10.16
N LEU A 271 7.38 13.39 8.91
CA LEU A 271 6.84 12.22 8.22
C LEU A 271 7.89 11.12 8.18
N ARG A 272 7.44 9.88 8.02
CA ARG A 272 8.29 8.74 7.69
C ARG A 272 7.75 8.12 6.41
N ALA A 273 8.61 7.86 5.44
CA ALA A 273 8.20 7.28 4.17
C ALA A 273 9.21 6.25 3.66
N ILE A 274 8.67 5.22 3.00
CA ILE A 274 9.45 4.20 2.29
C ILE A 274 9.31 4.47 0.80
N ILE A 275 10.44 4.49 0.08
CA ILE A 275 10.47 4.85 -1.34
C ILE A 275 10.72 3.59 -2.19
N LYS A 276 9.96 3.45 -3.27
CA LYS A 276 10.14 2.41 -4.27
C LYS A 276 10.11 3.04 -5.67
N VAL A 277 11.06 2.67 -6.52
CA VAL A 277 11.11 3.06 -7.92
C VAL A 277 11.18 1.79 -8.75
N ALA A 278 10.20 1.58 -9.61
CA ALA A 278 10.08 0.37 -10.39
C ALA A 278 9.58 0.66 -11.81
N ARG A 279 9.93 -0.22 -12.73
CA ARG A 279 9.48 -0.17 -14.12
C ARG A 279 9.00 -1.54 -14.56
N ILE A 280 7.90 -1.57 -15.31
CA ILE A 280 7.47 -2.74 -16.07
C ILE A 280 7.85 -2.52 -17.53
N GLU A 281 8.55 -3.49 -18.11
CA GLU A 281 9.06 -3.49 -19.47
C GLU A 281 8.39 -4.62 -20.27
N LEU A 282 7.72 -4.26 -21.35
CA LEU A 282 7.14 -5.19 -22.31
C LEU A 282 7.88 -5.11 -23.64
N THR A 283 8.02 -6.26 -24.28
CA THR A 283 8.72 -6.41 -25.57
C THR A 283 7.79 -7.11 -26.55
N PRO A 284 8.03 -7.03 -27.87
CA PRO A 284 7.24 -7.78 -28.85
C PRO A 284 7.17 -9.30 -28.55
N ASP A 285 8.25 -9.88 -28.02
CA ASP A 285 8.31 -11.30 -27.61
C ASP A 285 7.56 -11.59 -26.30
N ARG A 286 7.35 -10.57 -25.47
CA ARG A 286 6.64 -10.63 -24.18
C ARG A 286 5.66 -9.45 -24.08
N PRO A 287 4.58 -9.44 -24.90
CA PRO A 287 3.79 -8.24 -25.15
C PRO A 287 2.73 -7.96 -24.07
N THR A 288 2.60 -8.83 -23.08
CA THR A 288 1.59 -8.76 -22.03
C THR A 288 2.20 -8.86 -20.64
N TYR A 289 1.70 -8.05 -19.71
CA TYR A 289 1.87 -8.22 -18.28
C TYR A 289 0.64 -8.96 -17.71
N PRO A 290 0.81 -10.10 -17.03
CA PRO A 290 -0.31 -10.93 -16.58
C PRO A 290 -1.10 -10.34 -15.40
N GLY A 291 -0.65 -9.22 -14.82
CA GLY A 291 -1.21 -8.65 -13.59
C GLY A 291 -0.38 -9.00 -12.36
N GLY A 292 -0.58 -8.23 -11.29
CA GLY A 292 -0.04 -8.52 -9.96
C GLY A 292 -1.02 -9.30 -9.10
N THR A 293 -0.55 -9.77 -7.94
CA THR A 293 -1.38 -10.39 -6.92
C THR A 293 -2.13 -9.33 -6.10
N TRP A 294 -3.23 -9.72 -5.47
CA TRP A 294 -3.87 -8.88 -4.45
C TRP A 294 -2.99 -8.82 -3.21
N HIS A 295 -2.65 -7.61 -2.77
CA HIS A 295 -1.81 -7.39 -1.60
C HIS A 295 -2.07 -6.03 -0.93
N MET A 296 -1.61 -5.91 0.31
CA MET A 296 -1.37 -4.63 0.99
C MET A 296 0.14 -4.40 1.04
N GLU A 297 0.55 -3.15 1.16
CA GLU A 297 1.96 -2.82 1.28
C GLU A 297 2.44 -3.10 2.69
N GLY A 298 3.60 -3.75 2.78
CA GLY A 298 4.29 -3.91 4.05
C GLY A 298 3.69 -4.91 5.05
N VAL A 299 4.14 -4.78 6.28
CA VAL A 299 3.67 -5.52 7.47
C VAL A 299 3.19 -4.54 8.55
N PRO A 300 2.35 -4.97 9.51
CA PRO A 300 1.82 -4.07 10.55
C PRO A 300 2.89 -3.28 11.32
N ALA A 301 4.07 -3.85 11.56
CA ALA A 301 5.18 -3.15 12.22
C ALA A 301 5.78 -1.99 11.41
N GLU A 302 5.57 -1.95 10.10
CA GLU A 302 5.97 -0.82 9.25
C GLU A 302 4.94 0.32 9.29
N ALA A 303 3.74 0.05 9.81
CA ALA A 303 2.68 1.02 10.06
C ALA A 303 2.39 1.94 8.86
N ILE A 304 2.41 1.39 7.64
CA ILE A 304 2.06 2.14 6.43
C ILE A 304 0.57 2.49 6.50
N ALA A 305 0.28 3.79 6.54
CA ALA A 305 -1.07 4.34 6.59
C ALA A 305 -1.64 4.62 5.19
N ALA A 306 -0.80 5.08 4.26
CA ALA A 306 -1.21 5.41 2.91
C ALA A 306 -0.12 5.10 1.88
N THR A 307 -0.54 4.79 0.66
CA THR A 307 0.32 4.56 -0.50
C THR A 307 0.05 5.63 -1.53
N GLY A 308 1.12 6.32 -1.96
CA GLY A 308 1.12 7.27 -3.07
C GLY A 308 1.91 6.71 -4.23
N ILE A 309 1.41 6.86 -5.47
CA ILE A 309 2.08 6.38 -6.68
C ILE A 309 2.07 7.48 -7.73
N TYR A 310 3.23 7.80 -8.27
CA TYR A 310 3.42 8.70 -9.40
C TYR A 310 3.83 7.91 -10.65
N TYR A 311 3.04 8.02 -11.71
CA TYR A 311 3.24 7.37 -13.01
C TYR A 311 4.03 8.29 -13.92
N TYR A 312 5.35 8.29 -13.78
CA TYR A 312 6.21 9.28 -14.43
C TYR A 312 6.47 8.99 -15.92
N GLU A 313 6.30 7.75 -16.36
CA GLU A 313 6.55 7.35 -17.74
C GLU A 313 5.62 6.21 -18.14
N ILE A 314 4.74 6.48 -19.11
CA ILE A 314 3.92 5.49 -19.80
C ILE A 314 4.22 5.63 -21.29
N ASP A 315 4.76 4.58 -21.91
CA ASP A 315 5.02 4.54 -23.35
C ASP A 315 4.59 3.20 -23.92
N ASN A 316 3.80 3.24 -24.99
CA ASN A 316 3.32 2.06 -25.72
C ASN A 316 2.58 1.02 -24.88
N ILE A 317 1.82 1.43 -23.86
CA ILE A 317 1.03 0.55 -22.99
C ILE A 317 -0.45 0.91 -23.11
N GLU A 318 -1.33 -0.10 -23.15
CA GLU A 318 -2.78 0.08 -23.02
C GLU A 318 -3.39 -0.85 -21.96
N GLY A 319 -4.46 -0.38 -21.31
CA GLY A 319 -5.26 -1.18 -20.38
C GLY A 319 -4.71 -1.26 -18.95
N SER A 320 -3.63 -0.54 -18.63
CA SER A 320 -3.06 -0.53 -17.27
C SER A 320 -4.06 0.06 -16.27
N ARG A 321 -4.45 -0.72 -15.27
CA ARG A 321 -5.36 -0.32 -14.19
C ARG A 321 -4.85 -0.76 -12.83
N LEU A 322 -5.14 0.03 -11.80
CA LEU A 322 -4.96 -0.35 -10.40
C LEU A 322 -6.35 -0.68 -9.83
N ALA A 323 -6.57 -1.94 -9.48
CA ALA A 323 -7.85 -2.42 -8.96
C ALA A 323 -7.80 -2.51 -7.43
N PHE A 324 -8.93 -2.26 -6.79
CA PHE A 324 -9.10 -2.18 -5.34
C PHE A 324 -10.23 -3.08 -4.88
N ARG A 325 -10.08 -3.66 -3.68
CA ARG A 325 -11.13 -4.38 -2.97
C ARG A 325 -10.98 -4.17 -1.47
N THR A 326 -12.01 -4.53 -0.71
CA THR A 326 -11.96 -4.55 0.76
C THR A 326 -12.53 -5.86 1.27
N ALA A 327 -12.03 -6.34 2.41
CA ALA A 327 -12.78 -7.31 3.21
C ALA A 327 -14.06 -6.65 3.71
N VAL A 328 -15.09 -7.47 3.89
CA VAL A 328 -16.34 -7.10 4.55
C VAL A 328 -16.62 -8.09 5.66
N ASP A 329 -17.23 -7.61 6.74
CA ASP A 329 -17.71 -8.50 7.80
C ASP A 329 -18.94 -9.29 7.31
N ASN A 330 -19.22 -10.40 7.99
CA ASN A 330 -20.42 -11.17 7.73
C ASN A 330 -21.65 -10.29 8.07
N PRO A 331 -22.53 -9.96 7.11
CA PRO A 331 -23.69 -9.13 7.40
C PRO A 331 -24.69 -9.86 8.30
N GLU A 332 -25.55 -9.10 8.96
CA GLU A 332 -26.73 -9.67 9.62
C GLU A 332 -27.80 -10.00 8.56
N TYR A 333 -28.30 -11.24 8.56
CA TYR A 333 -29.35 -11.69 7.65
C TYR A 333 -30.21 -12.80 8.29
N GLU A 334 -31.38 -13.05 7.71
CA GLU A 334 -32.25 -14.18 8.09
C GLU A 334 -31.76 -15.47 7.44
N GLN A 335 -31.68 -16.57 8.20
CA GLN A 335 -31.14 -17.83 7.71
C GLN A 335 -31.81 -18.28 6.39
N GLY A 336 -30.98 -18.61 5.40
CA GLY A 336 -31.42 -19.00 4.06
C GLY A 336 -31.97 -17.86 3.19
N ASP A 337 -31.86 -16.58 3.59
CA ASP A 337 -32.26 -15.43 2.75
C ASP A 337 -31.16 -14.97 1.77
N ASP A 338 -30.83 -15.84 0.83
CA ASP A 338 -29.87 -15.57 -0.26
C ASP A 338 -30.26 -14.36 -1.09
N THR A 339 -31.57 -14.12 -1.24
CA THR A 339 -32.07 -13.08 -2.15
C THR A 339 -31.81 -11.70 -1.58
N SER A 340 -32.14 -11.44 -0.31
CA SER A 340 -31.88 -10.15 0.32
C SER A 340 -30.40 -9.88 0.45
N VAL A 341 -29.61 -10.89 0.87
CA VAL A 341 -28.16 -10.76 1.00
C VAL A 341 -27.52 -10.37 -0.32
N ARG A 342 -27.86 -11.06 -1.42
CA ARG A 342 -27.31 -10.77 -2.74
C ARG A 342 -27.70 -9.40 -3.25
N VAL A 343 -28.94 -8.95 -3.02
CA VAL A 343 -29.39 -7.64 -3.51
C VAL A 343 -28.82 -6.49 -2.68
N LEU A 344 -28.76 -6.62 -1.35
CA LEU A 344 -28.30 -5.57 -0.46
C LEU A 344 -26.77 -5.45 -0.41
N TYR A 345 -26.08 -6.58 -0.33
CA TYR A 345 -24.63 -6.63 -0.08
C TYR A 345 -23.82 -7.06 -1.31
N GLY A 346 -24.46 -7.65 -2.32
CA GLY A 346 -23.76 -8.23 -3.46
C GLY A 346 -23.03 -9.53 -3.14
N LEU A 347 -23.32 -10.14 -1.97
CA LEU A 347 -22.72 -11.39 -1.51
C LEU A 347 -23.56 -12.60 -1.96
N VAL A 348 -22.89 -13.71 -2.22
CA VAL A 348 -23.51 -14.97 -2.65
C VAL A 348 -22.99 -16.07 -1.74
N ASP A 349 -23.84 -17.03 -1.37
CA ASP A 349 -23.43 -18.19 -0.58
C ASP A 349 -22.22 -18.92 -1.19
N GLY A 350 -21.28 -19.33 -0.35
CA GLY A 350 -19.99 -19.91 -0.73
C GLY A 350 -19.02 -18.93 -1.40
N ALA A 351 -19.37 -17.65 -1.57
CA ALA A 351 -18.46 -16.65 -2.11
C ALA A 351 -17.58 -16.04 -1.02
N SER A 352 -16.48 -15.44 -1.44
CA SER A 352 -15.57 -14.73 -0.55
C SER A 352 -16.19 -13.46 0.06
N LEU A 353 -15.96 -13.23 1.35
CA LEU A 353 -16.28 -11.98 2.09
C LEU A 353 -15.38 -10.80 1.68
N ASN A 354 -15.38 -10.46 0.40
CA ASN A 354 -14.83 -9.21 -0.11
C ASN A 354 -15.76 -8.50 -1.07
N GLN A 355 -15.59 -7.18 -1.10
CA GLN A 355 -16.27 -6.32 -2.05
C GLN A 355 -15.26 -5.66 -3.00
N PRO A 356 -15.41 -5.84 -4.33
CA PRO A 356 -14.68 -5.05 -5.31
C PRO A 356 -15.06 -3.58 -5.18
N LEU A 357 -14.06 -2.70 -5.06
CA LEU A 357 -14.29 -1.24 -4.98
C LEU A 357 -14.14 -0.55 -6.34
N GLY A 358 -13.63 -1.27 -7.33
CA GLY A 358 -13.43 -0.78 -8.69
C GLY A 358 -11.96 -0.65 -9.05
N SER A 359 -11.67 0.16 -10.07
CA SER A 359 -10.30 0.36 -10.54
C SER A 359 -10.08 1.74 -11.17
N VAL A 360 -8.87 2.24 -11.03
CA VAL A 360 -8.42 3.50 -11.61
C VAL A 360 -7.54 3.21 -12.83
N ALA A 361 -7.73 3.96 -13.92
CA ALA A 361 -6.86 3.89 -15.08
C ALA A 361 -5.48 4.46 -14.77
N THR A 362 -4.43 3.78 -15.21
CA THR A 362 -3.02 4.07 -14.87
C THR A 362 -2.11 4.00 -16.10
N ASP A 363 -2.69 4.16 -17.27
CA ASP A 363 -2.07 4.31 -18.58
C ASP A 363 -1.90 5.79 -18.98
N THR A 364 -2.06 6.71 -18.02
CA THR A 364 -1.86 8.16 -18.20
C THR A 364 -0.54 8.59 -17.55
N ALA A 365 0.42 9.04 -18.33
CA ALA A 365 1.67 9.60 -17.81
C ALA A 365 1.42 10.92 -17.07
N GLY A 366 2.15 11.17 -16.00
CA GLY A 366 1.98 12.34 -15.14
C GLY A 366 0.91 12.16 -14.05
N ARG A 367 0.12 11.09 -14.08
CA ARG A 367 -0.89 10.80 -13.06
C ARG A 367 -0.22 10.47 -11.72
N MET A 368 -0.73 11.10 -10.67
CA MET A 368 -0.42 10.79 -9.29
C MET A 368 -1.68 10.27 -8.60
N LEU A 369 -1.56 9.25 -7.78
CA LEU A 369 -2.68 8.69 -7.01
C LEU A 369 -2.25 8.39 -5.59
N ALA A 370 -3.17 8.54 -4.63
CA ALA A 370 -2.97 8.10 -3.26
C ALA A 370 -4.21 7.38 -2.73
N PHE A 371 -3.98 6.42 -1.86
CA PHE A 371 -5.01 5.60 -1.24
C PHE A 371 -4.54 5.08 0.13
N PRO A 372 -5.45 4.70 1.05
CA PRO A 372 -5.07 4.06 2.31
C PRO A 372 -4.31 2.76 2.03
N ASN A 373 -3.53 2.24 2.97
CA ASN A 373 -2.89 0.94 2.78
C ASN A 373 -3.93 -0.20 2.80
N MET A 374 -4.53 -0.45 1.64
CA MET A 374 -5.64 -1.38 1.43
C MET A 374 -5.32 -2.37 0.31
N LEU A 375 -6.15 -3.41 0.19
CA LEU A 375 -5.97 -4.42 -0.84
C LEU A 375 -6.09 -3.83 -2.24
N HIS A 376 -5.04 -4.02 -3.02
CA HIS A 376 -5.00 -3.60 -4.41
C HIS A 376 -4.19 -4.59 -5.26
N ARG A 377 -4.37 -4.49 -6.57
CA ARG A 377 -3.55 -5.20 -7.56
C ARG A 377 -3.37 -4.38 -8.84
N VAL A 378 -2.24 -4.56 -9.49
CA VAL A 378 -2.05 -4.12 -10.88
C VAL A 378 -2.81 -5.09 -11.78
N SER A 379 -3.73 -4.59 -12.60
CA SER A 379 -4.49 -5.42 -13.55
C SER A 379 -3.59 -5.84 -14.73
N PRO A 380 -3.95 -6.93 -15.45
CA PRO A 380 -3.25 -7.30 -16.67
C PRO A 380 -3.30 -6.15 -17.70
N PHE A 381 -2.22 -5.98 -18.45
CA PHE A 381 -2.13 -4.97 -19.52
C PHE A 381 -1.17 -5.42 -20.63
N ARG A 382 -1.12 -4.70 -21.74
CA ARG A 382 -0.33 -5.09 -22.92
C ARG A 382 0.26 -3.90 -23.67
N LEU A 383 1.09 -4.21 -24.66
CA LEU A 383 1.56 -3.24 -25.64
C LEU A 383 0.38 -2.68 -26.46
N ALA A 384 0.38 -1.35 -26.68
CA ALA A 384 -0.57 -0.71 -27.59
C ALA A 384 -0.23 -1.00 -29.07
N ASP A 385 1.05 -0.86 -29.42
CA ASP A 385 1.65 -1.36 -30.66
C ASP A 385 2.50 -2.60 -30.34
N PRO A 386 2.06 -3.81 -30.72
CA PRO A 386 2.78 -5.06 -30.45
C PRO A 386 4.17 -5.15 -31.09
N THR A 387 4.50 -4.27 -32.05
CA THR A 387 5.77 -4.31 -32.78
C THR A 387 6.88 -3.50 -32.12
N ARG A 388 6.54 -2.64 -31.14
CA ARG A 388 7.49 -1.76 -30.44
C ARG A 388 7.52 -2.13 -28.94
N PRO A 389 8.68 -2.02 -28.27
CA PRO A 389 8.72 -2.15 -26.81
C PRO A 389 7.84 -1.09 -26.12
N GLY A 390 7.47 -1.36 -24.88
CA GLY A 390 6.65 -0.47 -24.06
C GLY A 390 7.05 -0.53 -22.60
N ARG A 391 6.75 0.56 -21.88
CA ARG A 391 7.16 0.74 -20.48
C ARG A 391 6.11 1.46 -19.67
N ARG A 392 6.00 1.03 -18.41
CA ARG A 392 5.21 1.65 -17.36
C ARG A 392 6.09 1.82 -16.14
N SER A 393 6.42 3.06 -15.81
CA SER A 393 7.38 3.38 -14.75
C SER A 393 6.73 4.20 -13.64
N ILE A 394 7.05 3.85 -12.40
CA ILE A 394 6.44 4.44 -11.21
C ILE A 394 7.47 4.84 -10.16
N VAL A 395 7.15 5.88 -9.40
CA VAL A 395 7.68 6.10 -8.06
C VAL A 395 6.54 5.88 -7.07
N ALA A 396 6.70 4.95 -6.15
CA ALA A 396 5.77 4.73 -5.05
C ALA A 396 6.38 5.24 -3.73
N ILE A 397 5.54 5.90 -2.94
CA ILE A 397 5.85 6.45 -1.63
C ILE A 397 4.86 5.84 -0.66
N PHE A 398 5.36 5.04 0.28
CA PHE A 398 4.55 4.47 1.34
C PHE A 398 4.68 5.33 2.59
N LEU A 399 3.63 6.08 2.93
CA LEU A 399 3.58 6.96 4.09
C LEU A 399 3.31 6.12 5.34
N VAL A 400 4.28 6.11 6.25
CA VAL A 400 4.11 5.55 7.59
C VAL A 400 3.22 6.48 8.42
N ASP A 401 2.41 5.91 9.29
CA ASP A 401 1.45 6.62 10.15
C ASP A 401 2.07 7.88 10.79
N PRO A 402 1.62 9.09 10.38
CA PRO A 402 2.18 10.35 10.83
C PRO A 402 1.73 10.73 12.26
N THR A 403 0.97 9.88 12.94
CA THR A 403 0.61 10.03 14.35
C THR A 403 1.56 9.30 15.29
N LEU A 404 2.41 8.42 14.76
CA LEU A 404 3.41 7.72 15.56
C LEU A 404 4.43 8.70 16.14
N ALA A 405 4.76 8.51 17.42
CA ALA A 405 5.71 9.35 18.12
C ALA A 405 7.09 9.33 17.44
N ALA A 406 7.76 10.47 17.45
CA ALA A 406 9.08 10.64 16.83
C ALA A 406 10.17 9.78 17.49
N ASP A 407 9.99 9.47 18.77
CA ASP A 407 10.85 8.64 19.63
C ASP A 407 10.35 7.18 19.75
N SER A 408 9.37 6.78 18.94
CA SER A 408 8.93 5.38 18.93
C SER A 408 10.11 4.46 18.66
N ALA A 409 10.15 3.31 19.33
CA ALA A 409 11.13 2.25 19.08
C ALA A 409 10.90 1.56 17.72
N ALA A 410 10.42 2.28 16.72
CA ALA A 410 10.23 1.77 15.37
C ALA A 410 11.60 1.47 14.73
N VAL A 411 11.61 0.42 13.92
CA VAL A 411 12.76 0.07 13.09
C VAL A 411 12.69 0.93 11.84
N THR A 412 13.58 1.91 11.72
CA THR A 412 13.60 2.91 10.64
C THR A 412 15.03 3.16 10.19
N ALA A 413 15.21 3.91 9.10
CA ALA A 413 16.54 4.37 8.66
C ALA A 413 17.24 5.30 9.66
N ASP A 414 16.55 5.77 10.71
CA ASP A 414 17.13 6.58 11.78
C ASP A 414 17.64 5.76 12.96
N THR A 415 17.11 4.54 13.14
CA THR A 415 17.54 3.60 14.19
C THR A 415 18.45 2.51 13.64
N VAL A 416 18.44 2.28 12.33
CA VAL A 416 19.24 1.23 11.68
C VAL A 416 20.25 1.91 10.76
N PRO A 417 21.55 1.88 11.10
CA PRO A 417 22.60 2.31 10.17
C PRO A 417 22.63 1.46 8.90
N PRO A 418 23.16 1.98 7.79
CA PRO A 418 23.31 1.19 6.56
C PRO A 418 24.17 -0.06 6.79
N HIS A 419 23.83 -1.17 6.12
CA HIS A 419 24.57 -2.44 6.20
C HIS A 419 25.37 -2.75 4.93
N GLN A 420 25.31 -1.89 3.92
CA GLN A 420 26.04 -2.04 2.66
C GLN A 420 27.55 -2.06 2.96
N ALA A 421 28.19 -3.21 2.76
CA ALA A 421 29.65 -3.35 2.89
C ALA A 421 30.40 -2.30 2.04
N GLU A 422 29.91 -2.05 0.84
CA GLU A 422 30.47 -1.08 -0.12
C GLU A 422 30.45 0.35 0.43
N TRP A 423 29.45 0.72 1.23
CA TRP A 423 29.38 2.07 1.82
C TRP A 423 30.41 2.25 2.93
N LEU A 424 30.68 1.21 3.72
CA LEU A 424 31.79 1.25 4.68
C LEU A 424 33.13 1.37 3.95
N ALA A 425 33.34 0.57 2.91
CA ALA A 425 34.59 0.60 2.14
C ALA A 425 34.82 2.01 1.54
N ALA A 426 33.78 2.63 0.99
CA ALA A 426 33.84 4.00 0.47
C ALA A 426 34.15 5.01 1.58
N GLU A 427 33.52 4.91 2.75
CA GLU A 427 33.80 5.79 3.89
C GLU A 427 35.25 5.66 4.35
N LEU A 428 35.75 4.43 4.54
CA LEU A 428 37.14 4.17 4.92
C LEU A 428 38.13 4.73 3.89
N ALA A 429 37.86 4.57 2.60
CA ALA A 429 38.68 5.14 1.53
C ALA A 429 38.67 6.68 1.56
N SER A 430 37.54 7.29 1.93
CA SER A 430 37.39 8.74 2.00
C SER A 430 38.05 9.37 3.24
N THR A 431 38.34 8.55 4.28
CA THR A 431 39.11 9.03 5.44
C THR A 431 40.55 9.33 5.03
N LEU A 432 40.81 10.62 4.73
CA LEU A 432 42.16 11.12 4.50
C LEU A 432 43.10 10.71 5.65
N PRO A 433 44.42 10.67 5.42
CA PRO A 433 45.41 10.52 6.49
C PRO A 433 45.48 11.72 7.44
N ALA A 434 44.38 12.02 8.13
CA ALA A 434 44.35 12.98 9.21
C ALA A 434 44.82 12.27 10.49
N GLY A 435 45.87 12.82 11.13
CA GLY A 435 46.32 12.36 12.45
C GLY A 435 47.11 11.06 12.50
N GLY A 436 47.66 10.56 11.37
CA GLY A 436 48.43 9.31 11.33
C GLY A 436 47.60 8.05 11.03
N ASN A 437 46.32 8.22 10.68
CA ASN A 437 45.50 7.16 10.08
C ASN A 437 46.01 6.88 8.65
N HIS A 438 46.44 5.66 8.34
CA HIS A 438 46.86 5.25 7.00
C HIS A 438 45.82 4.36 6.28
N ILE A 439 44.64 4.17 6.87
CA ILE A 439 43.61 3.24 6.36
C ILE A 439 43.10 3.69 4.99
N GLY A 440 42.77 4.98 4.81
CA GLY A 440 42.36 5.50 3.49
C GLY A 440 43.47 5.47 2.41
N ALA A 441 44.71 5.16 2.78
CA ALA A 441 45.82 4.96 1.84
C ALA A 441 46.02 3.48 1.45
N LEU A 442 45.24 2.56 2.02
CA LEU A 442 45.29 1.15 1.64
C LEU A 442 44.68 0.95 0.24
N PRO A 443 45.22 0.01 -0.56
CA PRO A 443 44.57 -0.45 -1.78
C PRO A 443 43.14 -0.95 -1.51
N THR A 444 42.25 -0.78 -2.48
CA THR A 444 40.84 -1.19 -2.40
C THR A 444 40.70 -2.65 -1.97
N GLU A 445 41.57 -3.55 -2.43
CA GLU A 445 41.55 -4.97 -2.06
C GLU A 445 41.78 -5.21 -0.56
N LEU A 446 42.58 -4.37 0.10
CA LEU A 446 42.80 -4.46 1.54
C LEU A 446 41.64 -3.84 2.33
N LEU A 447 41.04 -2.76 1.83
CA LEU A 447 39.83 -2.18 2.42
C LEU A 447 38.67 -3.17 2.35
N ASP A 448 38.45 -3.79 1.18
CA ASP A 448 37.45 -4.84 0.99
C ASP A 448 37.73 -6.03 1.92
N GLY A 449 39.00 -6.41 2.08
CA GLY A 449 39.42 -7.45 3.02
C GLY A 449 39.12 -7.11 4.48
N ILE A 450 39.28 -5.85 4.90
CA ILE A 450 38.91 -5.37 6.24
C ILE A 450 37.41 -5.46 6.45
N VAL A 451 36.62 -4.97 5.49
CA VAL A 451 35.15 -5.02 5.57
C VAL A 451 34.65 -6.47 5.60
N ALA A 452 35.20 -7.34 4.74
CA ALA A 452 34.86 -8.75 4.71
C ALA A 452 35.22 -9.51 6.00
N ALA A 453 36.26 -9.06 6.72
CA ALA A 453 36.64 -9.64 8.01
C ALA A 453 35.73 -9.20 9.16
N THR A 454 35.01 -8.08 9.02
CA THR A 454 33.98 -7.66 9.96
C THR A 454 32.66 -8.32 9.56
N GLU A 455 32.28 -9.42 10.19
CA GLU A 455 31.09 -10.25 9.86
C GLU A 455 29.73 -9.51 10.01
N ASP A 456 29.74 -8.21 10.28
CA ASP A 456 28.58 -7.36 10.58
C ASP A 456 27.96 -6.66 9.34
N TRP A 457 28.47 -6.90 8.12
CA TRP A 457 28.08 -6.17 6.91
C TRP A 457 27.48 -7.07 5.83
N MET A 458 26.48 -6.56 5.12
CA MET A 458 25.81 -7.26 4.02
C MET A 458 26.53 -7.03 2.70
N SER A 459 27.00 -8.13 2.10
CA SER A 459 27.36 -8.12 0.68
C SER A 459 26.11 -7.97 -0.21
N PRO A 460 26.26 -7.56 -1.48
CA PRO A 460 25.14 -7.57 -2.43
C PRO A 460 24.47 -8.95 -2.59
N VAL A 461 25.23 -10.04 -2.40
CA VAL A 461 24.71 -11.41 -2.45
C VAL A 461 23.84 -11.70 -1.22
N ASP A 462 24.30 -11.32 -0.03
CA ASP A 462 23.51 -11.46 1.20
C ASP A 462 22.22 -10.64 1.14
N ALA A 463 22.31 -9.40 0.68
CA ALA A 463 21.15 -8.52 0.52
C ALA A 463 20.10 -9.11 -0.44
N ARG A 464 20.52 -9.71 -1.55
CA ARG A 464 19.61 -10.41 -2.48
C ARG A 464 18.99 -11.65 -1.83
N ARG A 465 19.75 -12.45 -1.07
CA ARG A 465 19.23 -13.61 -0.33
C ARG A 465 18.16 -13.19 0.69
N HIS A 466 18.42 -12.15 1.47
CA HIS A 466 17.45 -11.63 2.45
C HIS A 466 16.21 -11.05 1.78
N ARG A 467 16.37 -10.36 0.65
CA ARG A 467 15.24 -9.90 -0.17
C ARG A 467 14.38 -11.06 -0.65
N GLU A 468 14.98 -12.10 -1.22
CA GLU A 468 14.25 -13.27 -1.71
C GLU A 468 13.47 -13.96 -0.58
N ALA A 469 14.09 -14.11 0.59
CA ALA A 469 13.42 -14.63 1.78
C ALA A 469 12.24 -13.73 2.20
N LEU A 470 12.45 -12.41 2.27
CA LEU A 470 11.40 -11.45 2.61
C LEU A 470 10.24 -11.51 1.62
N MET A 471 10.53 -11.53 0.32
CA MET A 471 9.51 -11.61 -0.72
C MET A 471 8.75 -12.93 -0.68
N ALA A 472 9.44 -14.05 -0.50
CA ALA A 472 8.79 -15.35 -0.36
C ALA A 472 7.84 -15.39 0.83
N MET A 473 8.26 -14.87 1.99
CA MET A 473 7.40 -14.80 3.18
C MET A 473 6.20 -13.86 2.97
N ARG A 474 6.37 -12.73 2.27
CA ARG A 474 5.29 -11.79 1.96
C ARG A 474 4.32 -12.33 0.92
N SER A 475 4.80 -13.05 -0.09
CA SER A 475 3.94 -13.72 -1.07
C SER A 475 3.11 -14.82 -0.42
N ALA A 476 3.73 -15.65 0.43
CA ALA A 476 3.01 -16.67 1.21
C ALA A 476 1.95 -16.02 2.12
N ARG A 477 2.29 -14.92 2.78
CA ARG A 477 1.33 -14.12 3.56
C ARG A 477 0.20 -13.57 2.69
N ALA A 478 0.48 -13.00 1.52
CA ALA A 478 -0.56 -12.45 0.66
C ALA A 478 -1.57 -13.53 0.24
N VAL A 479 -1.12 -14.76 0.00
CA VAL A 479 -2.02 -15.90 -0.26
C VAL A 479 -2.86 -16.23 0.98
N THR A 480 -2.22 -16.45 2.13
CA THR A 480 -2.93 -16.81 3.37
C THR A 480 -3.87 -15.70 3.86
N ASP A 481 -3.41 -14.45 3.90
CA ASP A 481 -4.24 -13.31 4.27
C ASP A 481 -5.41 -13.16 3.30
N ASN A 482 -5.19 -13.36 1.99
CA ASN A 482 -6.29 -13.38 1.04
C ASN A 482 -7.26 -14.50 1.41
N GLU A 483 -6.85 -15.76 1.47
CA GLU A 483 -7.75 -16.90 1.76
C GLU A 483 -8.46 -16.80 3.13
N GLU A 484 -7.74 -16.44 4.19
CA GLU A 484 -8.24 -16.52 5.58
C GLU A 484 -8.86 -15.21 6.11
N LEU A 485 -8.42 -14.05 5.64
CA LEU A 485 -8.87 -12.74 6.16
C LEU A 485 -9.71 -11.97 5.15
N PHE A 486 -9.35 -11.99 3.87
CA PHE A 486 -9.99 -11.17 2.84
C PHE A 486 -10.91 -11.95 1.89
N GLU A 487 -10.85 -13.27 1.92
CA GLU A 487 -11.63 -14.18 1.07
C GLU A 487 -12.35 -15.25 1.89
N ALA A 488 -12.44 -15.05 3.21
CA ALA A 488 -13.18 -15.92 4.12
C ALA A 488 -14.55 -16.27 3.52
N GLU A 489 -14.87 -17.55 3.50
CA GLU A 489 -16.07 -18.05 2.85
C GLU A 489 -17.32 -17.54 3.59
N PHE A 490 -18.22 -16.93 2.83
CA PHE A 490 -19.54 -16.57 3.31
C PHE A 490 -20.43 -17.80 3.24
N SER A 491 -20.94 -18.26 4.39
CA SER A 491 -21.87 -19.39 4.48
C SER A 491 -23.21 -18.93 5.03
N LEU A 492 -24.28 -19.34 4.36
CA LEU A 492 -25.69 -19.15 4.77
C LEU A 492 -26.24 -20.33 5.57
N CYS A 493 -25.49 -21.43 5.71
CA CYS A 493 -25.98 -22.70 6.24
C CYS A 493 -25.64 -23.01 7.71
N GLU A 494 -24.67 -22.34 8.34
CA GLU A 494 -24.29 -22.61 9.74
C GLU A 494 -23.80 -21.33 10.45
N HIS A 495 -24.54 -20.91 11.49
CA HIS A 495 -24.07 -20.04 12.57
C HIS A 495 -24.45 -20.62 13.93
#